data_AF-A0A399FDK9-F1
#
_entry.id   AF-A0A399FDK9-F1
#
_cell.length_a   1.000
_cell.length_b   1.000
_cell.length_c   1.000
_cell.angle_alpha   90.00
_cell.angle_beta   90.00
_cell.angle_gamma   90.00
#
_symmetry.space_group_name_H-M   'P 1'
#
loop_
_entity.id
_entity.type
_entity.pdbx_description
1 polymer ?
#
loop_
_entity_poly.entity_id
_entity_poly.type
_entity_poly.pdbx_seq_one_letter_code
_entity_poly.pdbx_strand_id
1 'polypeptide(L)'
;MPEEDLVRLYLWSRDKQGEPQAVVSHDTALALYGLSDLRPSRYHLSVPPSFRKTPPPGVVLHKARLEPSEVDWCGSYRITVPLRTLLDAAQSGVSPEHIVEATRQALERGLVRRQVLKQAIQGLSEAQQLGFRVALEEA
;
A
#
# COMPACT_ATOMS: atom_id res chain seq x y z
N MET A 1 15.37 -4.76 -0.90
CA MET A 1 14.76 -4.00 -1.99
C MET A 1 15.49 -2.66 -2.08
N PRO A 2 16.23 -2.36 -3.15
CA PRO A 2 16.98 -1.12 -3.26
C PRO A 2 16.07 0.10 -3.41
N GLU A 3 16.33 1.16 -2.64
CA GLU A 3 15.61 2.44 -2.75
C GLU A 3 15.74 3.06 -4.15
N GLU A 4 16.92 2.89 -4.77
CA GLU A 4 17.22 3.40 -6.11
C GLU A 4 16.24 2.87 -7.17
N ASP A 5 15.81 1.61 -7.06
CA ASP A 5 14.85 1.03 -8.00
C ASP A 5 13.49 1.74 -7.89
N LEU A 6 13.04 2.07 -6.66
CA LEU A 6 11.78 2.78 -6.45
C LEU A 6 11.83 4.20 -7.02
N VAL A 7 12.96 4.90 -6.86
CA VAL A 7 13.17 6.22 -7.48
C VAL A 7 13.12 6.13 -9.00
N ARG A 8 13.80 5.14 -9.60
CA ARG A 8 13.77 4.91 -11.05
C ARG A 8 12.37 4.61 -11.54
N LEU A 9 11.61 3.78 -10.84
CA LEU A 9 10.22 3.44 -11.18
C LEU A 9 9.28 4.65 -11.04
N TYR A 10 9.48 5.46 -10.00
CA TYR A 10 8.75 6.72 -9.81
C TYR A 10 8.98 7.67 -10.99
N LEU A 11 10.24 7.92 -11.38
CA LEU A 11 10.56 8.78 -12.51
C LEU A 11 10.12 8.19 -13.86
N TRP A 12 10.20 6.87 -14.03
CA TRP A 12 9.69 6.19 -15.21
C TRP A 12 8.17 6.42 -15.40
N SER A 13 7.42 6.59 -14.31
CA SER A 13 5.97 6.74 -14.32
C SER A 13 5.47 8.13 -14.78
N ARG A 14 6.35 9.02 -15.24
CA ARG A 14 5.95 10.36 -15.69
C ARG A 14 4.91 10.35 -16.81
N ASP A 15 3.92 11.21 -16.74
CA ASP A 15 2.96 11.43 -17.83
C ASP A 15 3.56 12.29 -18.96
N LYS A 16 2.71 12.81 -19.85
CA LYS A 16 3.14 13.66 -20.98
C LYS A 16 3.59 15.06 -20.52
N GLN A 17 3.17 15.49 -19.35
CA GLN A 17 3.54 16.76 -18.73
C GLN A 17 4.86 16.63 -17.94
N GLY A 18 5.37 15.41 -17.78
CA GLY A 18 6.59 15.13 -17.03
C GLY A 18 6.34 14.86 -15.55
N GLU A 19 5.08 14.69 -15.14
CA GLU A 19 4.70 14.51 -13.73
C GLU A 19 4.65 13.02 -13.38
N PRO A 20 5.45 12.54 -12.41
CA PRO A 20 5.39 11.15 -11.93
C PRO A 20 3.99 10.77 -11.44
N GLN A 21 3.50 9.59 -11.85
CA GLN A 21 2.14 9.13 -11.55
C GLN A 21 2.10 7.92 -10.60
N ALA A 22 3.22 7.24 -10.38
CA ALA A 22 3.28 6.04 -9.54
C ALA A 22 3.40 6.37 -8.05
N VAL A 23 2.70 5.59 -7.25
CA VAL A 23 2.77 5.60 -5.80
C VAL A 23 3.10 4.19 -5.32
N VAL A 24 4.15 4.04 -4.52
CA VAL A 24 4.50 2.76 -3.90
C VAL A 24 3.38 2.31 -2.98
N SER A 25 2.93 1.06 -3.09
CA SER A 25 1.68 0.60 -2.45
C SER A 25 1.70 -0.90 -2.16
N HIS A 26 0.61 -1.43 -1.59
CA HIS A 26 0.40 -2.86 -1.31
C HIS A 26 1.62 -3.48 -0.59
N ASP A 27 2.04 -4.68 -1.00
CA ASP A 27 3.14 -5.47 -0.43
C ASP A 27 4.46 -4.68 -0.34
N THR A 28 4.76 -3.86 -1.35
CA THR A 28 5.98 -3.03 -1.35
C THR A 28 5.93 -1.97 -0.26
N ALA A 29 4.79 -1.28 -0.11
CA ALA A 29 4.61 -0.30 0.96
C ALA A 29 4.56 -0.97 2.34
N LEU A 30 3.89 -2.13 2.47
CA LEU A 30 3.88 -2.91 3.72
C LEU A 30 5.30 -3.23 4.20
N ALA A 31 6.15 -3.71 3.29
CA ALA A 31 7.53 -4.02 3.60
C ALA A 31 8.33 -2.76 3.99
N LEU A 32 8.10 -1.62 3.34
CA LEU A 32 8.79 -0.35 3.64
C LEU A 32 8.37 0.24 5.00
N TYR A 33 7.12 0.07 5.41
CA TYR A 33 6.67 0.42 6.77
C TYR A 33 7.07 -0.62 7.83
N GLY A 34 7.73 -1.72 7.42
CA GLY A 34 8.09 -2.81 8.31
C GLY A 34 6.87 -3.50 8.92
N LEU A 35 5.74 -3.52 8.20
CA LEU A 35 4.48 -4.16 8.61
C LEU A 35 4.33 -5.57 8.03
N SER A 36 5.34 -6.05 7.32
CA SER A 36 5.40 -7.41 6.81
C SER A 36 6.85 -7.87 6.75
N ASP A 37 7.08 -9.10 7.20
CA ASP A 37 8.36 -9.79 7.03
C ASP A 37 8.51 -10.38 5.62
N LEU A 38 7.43 -10.40 4.84
CA LEU A 38 7.47 -10.82 3.46
C LEU A 38 8.40 -9.88 2.68
N ARG A 39 9.29 -10.48 1.89
CA ARG A 39 10.10 -9.76 0.90
C ARG A 39 9.37 -9.87 -0.43
N PRO A 40 8.72 -8.79 -0.91
CA PRO A 40 7.99 -8.86 -2.16
C PRO A 40 8.95 -9.23 -3.29
N SER A 41 8.59 -10.23 -4.09
CA SER A 41 9.37 -10.62 -5.27
C SER A 41 9.19 -9.66 -6.45
N ARG A 42 8.24 -8.73 -6.32
CA ARG A 42 7.88 -7.70 -7.30
C ARG A 42 7.64 -6.35 -6.62
N TYR A 43 7.76 -5.28 -7.39
CA TYR A 43 7.43 -3.93 -6.98
C TYR A 43 5.96 -3.63 -7.27
N HIS A 44 5.19 -3.26 -6.24
CA HIS A 44 3.77 -2.97 -6.32
C HIS A 44 3.55 -1.45 -6.29
N LEU A 45 2.99 -0.91 -7.38
CA LEU A 45 2.75 0.51 -7.55
C LEU A 45 1.29 0.76 -7.90
N SER A 46 0.68 1.74 -7.24
CA SER A 46 -0.62 2.28 -7.60
C SER A 46 -0.40 3.42 -8.60
N VAL A 47 -1.17 3.40 -9.69
CA VAL A 47 -1.18 4.44 -10.73
C VAL A 47 -2.62 4.79 -11.09
N PRO A 48 -2.91 6.00 -11.60
CA PRO A 48 -4.27 6.40 -11.93
C PRO A 48 -4.89 5.49 -13.01
N PRO A 49 -6.23 5.37 -13.07
CA PRO A 49 -6.90 4.53 -14.06
C PRO A 49 -6.60 4.89 -15.53
N SER A 50 -6.18 6.13 -15.79
CA SER A 50 -5.77 6.63 -17.11
C SER A 50 -4.34 6.23 -17.50
N PHE A 51 -3.53 5.69 -16.59
CA PHE A 51 -2.15 5.32 -16.87
C PHE A 51 -2.08 4.15 -17.86
N ARG A 52 -1.27 4.27 -18.93
CA ARG A 52 -1.21 3.30 -20.04
C ARG A 52 0.17 2.70 -20.33
N LYS A 53 1.24 3.09 -19.62
CA LYS A 53 2.57 2.51 -19.90
C LYS A 53 2.62 1.04 -19.49
N THR A 54 3.32 0.24 -20.30
CA THR A 54 3.61 -1.16 -19.99
C THR A 54 4.60 -1.23 -18.82
N PRO A 55 4.29 -1.99 -17.74
CA PRO A 55 5.19 -2.10 -16.60
C PRO A 55 6.56 -2.68 -17.00
N PRO A 56 7.66 -2.18 -16.41
CA PRO A 56 8.95 -2.86 -16.48
C PRO A 56 8.87 -4.27 -15.88
N PRO A 57 9.83 -5.16 -16.21
CA PRO A 57 9.92 -6.48 -15.58
C PRO A 57 9.94 -6.39 -14.05
N GLY A 58 9.21 -7.27 -13.38
CA GLY A 58 9.14 -7.31 -11.91
C GLY A 58 8.25 -6.23 -11.29
N VAL A 59 7.47 -5.48 -12.07
CA VAL A 59 6.53 -4.47 -11.57
C VAL A 59 5.08 -4.92 -11.74
N VAL A 60 4.29 -4.77 -10.68
CA VAL A 60 2.84 -4.93 -10.66
C VAL A 60 2.21 -3.54 -10.55
N LEU A 61 1.35 -3.20 -11.51
CA LEU A 61 0.61 -1.93 -11.50
C LEU A 61 -0.83 -2.17 -11.06
N HIS A 62 -1.21 -1.50 -9.98
CA HIS A 62 -2.57 -1.43 -9.47
C HIS A 62 -3.22 -0.15 -9.98
N LYS A 63 -4.45 -0.24 -10.49
CA LYS A 63 -5.20 0.93 -10.95
C LYS A 63 -6.06 1.44 -9.81
N ALA A 64 -5.73 2.61 -9.29
CA ALA A 64 -6.43 3.21 -8.18
C ALA A 64 -6.54 4.73 -8.35
N ARG A 65 -7.65 5.30 -7.87
CA ARG A 65 -7.73 6.73 -7.56
C ARG A 65 -7.28 6.88 -6.11
N LEU A 66 -6.26 7.71 -5.90
CA LEU A 66 -5.70 8.01 -4.58
C LEU A 66 -6.00 9.47 -4.27
N GLU A 67 -6.61 9.71 -3.12
CA GLU A 67 -6.78 11.06 -2.60
C GLU A 67 -5.44 11.59 -2.07
N PRO A 68 -5.21 12.91 -2.07
CA PRO A 68 -3.96 13.48 -1.57
C PRO A 68 -3.62 13.06 -0.13
N SER A 69 -4.63 12.85 0.72
CA SER A 69 -4.46 12.39 2.11
C SER A 69 -4.04 10.92 2.23
N GLU A 70 -4.14 10.15 1.14
CA GLU A 70 -3.78 8.74 1.11
C GLU A 70 -2.33 8.52 0.66
N VAL A 71 -1.60 9.58 0.32
CA VAL A 71 -0.26 9.52 -0.26
C VAL A 71 0.70 10.43 0.47
N ASP A 72 1.82 9.87 0.91
CA ASP A 72 2.91 10.61 1.54
C ASP A 72 4.18 10.60 0.67
N TRP A 73 5.18 11.39 1.07
CA TRP A 73 6.54 11.33 0.53
C TRP A 73 7.38 10.35 1.34
N CYS A 74 8.13 9.51 0.62
CA CYS A 74 9.17 8.67 1.18
C CYS A 74 10.47 9.01 0.46
N GLY A 75 11.24 9.93 1.05
CA GLY A 75 12.45 10.47 0.44
C GLY A 75 12.15 11.10 -0.92
N SER A 76 12.49 10.38 -1.99
CA SER A 76 12.42 10.86 -3.38
C SER A 76 11.26 10.29 -4.21
N TYR A 77 10.36 9.52 -3.61
CA TYR A 77 9.18 8.96 -4.28
C TYR A 77 7.93 9.04 -3.40
N ARG A 78 6.77 8.75 -4.01
CA ARG A 78 5.47 8.74 -3.31
C ARG A 78 5.12 7.34 -2.82
N ILE A 79 4.51 7.25 -1.65
CA ILE A 79 4.06 5.99 -1.02
C ILE A 79 2.63 6.15 -0.49
N THR A 80 1.82 5.10 -0.45
CA THR A 80 0.52 5.15 0.24
C THR A 80 0.73 5.27 1.75
N VAL A 81 -0.13 6.01 2.45
CA VAL A 81 -0.09 6.10 3.92
C VAL A 81 -0.40 4.73 4.54
N PRO A 82 0.04 4.43 5.79
CA PRO A 82 -0.10 3.10 6.38
C PRO A 82 -1.52 2.52 6.36
N LEU A 83 -2.54 3.35 6.64
CA LEU A 83 -3.94 2.92 6.55
C LEU A 83 -4.29 2.47 5.12
N ARG A 84 -3.93 3.28 4.12
CA ARG A 84 -4.20 2.95 2.73
C ARG A 84 -3.44 1.70 2.28
N THR A 85 -2.18 1.57 2.67
CA THR A 85 -1.35 0.38 2.41
C THR A 85 -1.99 -0.90 2.94
N LEU A 86 -2.53 -0.88 4.16
CA LEU A 86 -3.24 -2.02 4.75
C LEU A 86 -4.48 -2.41 3.93
N LEU A 87 -5.30 -1.43 3.56
CA LEU A 87 -6.52 -1.65 2.77
C LEU A 87 -6.19 -2.22 1.38
N ASP A 88 -5.18 -1.64 0.72
CA ASP A 88 -4.66 -2.11 -0.57
C ASP A 88 -4.20 -3.59 -0.46
N ALA A 89 -3.43 -3.93 0.58
CA ALA A 89 -2.93 -5.30 0.78
C ALA A 89 -4.06 -6.33 1.00
N ALA A 90 -5.10 -5.96 1.76
CA ALA A 90 -6.25 -6.83 1.94
C ALA A 90 -7.03 -7.05 0.63
N GLN A 91 -6.98 -6.09 -0.29
CA GLN A 91 -7.59 -6.23 -1.62
C GLN A 91 -6.76 -7.08 -2.58
N SER A 92 -5.42 -7.09 -2.46
CA SER A 92 -4.53 -7.89 -3.31
C SER A 92 -4.39 -9.36 -2.93
N GLY A 93 -5.19 -9.83 -1.96
CA GLY A 93 -5.24 -11.24 -1.57
C GLY A 93 -4.13 -11.67 -0.61
N VAL A 94 -3.52 -10.74 0.12
CA VAL A 94 -2.69 -11.07 1.29
C VAL A 94 -3.55 -11.88 2.28
N SER A 95 -2.99 -12.94 2.84
CA SER A 95 -3.76 -13.83 3.72
C SER A 95 -4.27 -13.10 4.97
N PRO A 96 -5.45 -13.46 5.51
CA PRO A 96 -6.01 -12.80 6.69
C PRO A 96 -5.03 -12.75 7.86
N GLU A 97 -4.23 -13.79 8.06
CA GLU A 97 -3.24 -13.88 9.15
C GLU A 97 -2.15 -12.80 9.02
N HIS A 98 -1.66 -12.55 7.81
CA HIS A 98 -0.70 -11.47 7.58
C HIS A 98 -1.35 -10.09 7.74
N ILE A 99 -2.63 -9.94 7.38
CA ILE A 99 -3.38 -8.70 7.63
C ILE A 99 -3.56 -8.45 9.13
N VAL A 100 -3.84 -9.49 9.93
CA VAL A 100 -3.91 -9.38 11.39
C VAL A 100 -2.60 -8.81 11.94
N GLU A 101 -1.48 -9.44 11.61
CA GLU A 101 -0.17 -9.05 12.15
C GLU A 101 0.25 -7.64 11.68
N ALA A 102 0.10 -7.34 10.39
CA ALA A 102 0.39 -6.01 9.86
C ALA A 102 -0.45 -4.92 10.53
N THR A 103 -1.74 -5.20 10.78
CA THR A 103 -2.66 -4.28 11.44
C THR A 103 -2.26 -4.06 12.89
N ARG A 104 -1.96 -5.13 13.62
CA ARG A 104 -1.52 -5.07 15.01
C ARG A 104 -0.26 -4.22 15.15
N GLN A 105 0.76 -4.48 14.33
CA GLN A 105 2.00 -3.69 14.32
C GLN A 105 1.73 -2.20 14.00
N ALA A 106 0.83 -1.91 13.05
CA ALA A 106 0.48 -0.54 12.71
C ALA A 106 -0.23 0.21 13.85
N LEU A 107 -1.10 -0.48 14.60
CA LEU A 107 -1.77 0.07 15.78
C LEU A 107 -0.79 0.27 16.94
N GLU A 108 0.00 -0.75 17.28
CA GLU A 108 0.99 -0.72 18.36
C GLU A 108 2.03 0.40 18.16
N ARG A 109 2.46 0.64 16.92
CA ARG A 109 3.43 1.68 16.57
C ARG A 109 2.78 3.06 16.34
N GLY A 110 1.46 3.18 16.47
CA GLY A 110 0.74 4.44 16.27
C GLY A 110 0.71 4.95 14.83
N LEU A 111 1.03 4.10 13.84
CA LEU A 111 0.97 4.43 12.41
C LEU A 111 -0.47 4.58 11.92
N VAL A 112 -1.40 3.88 12.55
CA VAL A 112 -2.84 3.96 12.29
C VAL A 112 -3.59 4.08 13.61
N ARG A 113 -4.62 4.94 13.64
CA ARG A 113 -5.50 5.05 14.81
C ARG A 113 -6.65 4.04 14.71
N ARG A 114 -6.93 3.36 15.82
CA ARG A 114 -7.99 2.34 15.95
C ARG A 114 -9.35 2.79 15.43
N GLN A 115 -9.79 3.99 15.79
CA GLN A 115 -11.09 4.53 15.36
C GLN A 115 -11.15 4.77 13.85
N VAL A 116 -10.05 5.27 13.27
CA VAL A 116 -9.97 5.52 11.82
C VAL A 116 -10.00 4.20 11.06
N LEU A 117 -9.26 3.19 11.54
CA LEU A 117 -9.30 1.85 10.95
C LEU A 117 -10.71 1.25 10.99
N LYS A 118 -11.39 1.30 12.15
CA LYS A 118 -12.77 0.80 12.30
C LYS A 118 -13.73 1.43 11.31
N GLN A 119 -13.59 2.73 11.04
CA GLN A 119 -14.43 3.42 10.05
C GLN A 119 -14.07 2.99 8.63
N ALA A 120 -12.78 2.91 8.30
CA ALA A 120 -12.30 2.59 6.96
C ALA A 120 -12.73 1.18 6.49
N ILE A 121 -12.78 0.21 7.38
CA ILE A 121 -13.10 -1.18 7.00
C ILE A 121 -14.60 -1.46 6.78
N GLN A 122 -15.50 -0.54 7.17
CA GLN A 122 -16.95 -0.74 7.05
C GLN A 122 -17.43 -0.95 5.60
N GLY A 123 -16.70 -0.38 4.63
CA GLY A 123 -17.00 -0.50 3.20
C GLY A 123 -16.38 -1.73 2.52
N LEU A 124 -15.61 -2.55 3.23
CA LEU A 124 -14.95 -3.73 2.67
C LEU A 124 -15.86 -4.96 2.69
N SER A 125 -15.54 -5.97 1.88
CA SER A 125 -16.23 -7.27 1.97
C SER A 125 -15.91 -7.99 3.29
N GLU A 126 -16.77 -8.91 3.74
CA GLU A 126 -16.54 -9.66 4.98
C GLU A 126 -15.19 -10.38 5.00
N ALA A 127 -14.79 -10.98 3.87
CA ALA A 127 -13.51 -11.66 3.73
C ALA A 127 -12.32 -10.70 3.93
N GLN A 128 -12.42 -9.46 3.43
CA GLN A 128 -11.39 -8.44 3.59
C GLN A 128 -11.37 -7.85 5.01
N GLN A 129 -12.53 -7.78 5.67
CA GLN A 129 -12.65 -7.27 7.04
C GLN A 129 -12.08 -8.23 8.08
N LEU A 130 -12.09 -9.54 7.82
CA LEU A 130 -11.77 -10.58 8.81
C LEU A 130 -10.45 -10.32 9.53
N GLY A 131 -9.36 -10.10 8.80
CA GLY A 131 -8.05 -9.86 9.40
C GLY A 131 -7.99 -8.57 10.22
N PHE A 132 -8.64 -7.50 9.76
CA PHE A 132 -8.71 -6.25 10.52
C PHE A 132 -9.52 -6.38 11.80
N ARG A 133 -10.63 -7.12 11.76
CA ARG A 133 -11.51 -7.30 12.91
C ARG A 133 -10.83 -8.11 14.02
N VAL A 134 -10.14 -9.18 13.66
CA VAL A 134 -9.36 -9.98 14.61
C VAL A 134 -8.29 -9.12 15.28
N ALA A 135 -7.50 -8.36 14.51
CA ALA A 135 -6.51 -7.44 15.10
C ALA A 135 -7.15 -6.36 16.00
N LEU A 136 -8.35 -5.89 15.65
CA LEU A 136 -9.14 -4.94 16.45
C LEU A 136 -9.83 -5.58 17.67
N GLU A 137 -9.81 -6.89 17.85
CA GLU A 137 -10.31 -7.55 19.06
C GLU A 137 -9.14 -7.87 20.01
N GLU A 138 -7.95 -8.11 19.47
CA GLU A 138 -6.74 -8.51 20.22
C GLU A 138 -5.88 -7.34 20.73
N ALA A 139 -5.94 -6.16 20.10
CA ALA A 139 -5.12 -4.98 20.45
C ALA A 139 -5.76 -4.03 21.47
#